data_AF-A0A933FYM4-F1
#
_entry.id   AF-A0A933FYM4-F1
#
_cell.length_a   1.000
_cell.length_b   1.000
_cell.length_c   1.000
_cell.angle_alpha   90.00
_cell.angle_beta   90.00
_cell.angle_gamma   90.00
#
_symmetry.space_group_name_H-M   'P 1'
#
loop_
_entity.id
_entity.type
_entity.pdbx_description
1 polymer ?
#
loop_
_entity_poly.entity_id
_entity_poly.type
_entity_poly.pdbx_seq_one_letter_code
_entity_poly.pdbx_strand_id
1 'polypeptide(L)'
;MIVRKTAALFAETLAAIAAGSRFASDTNRPNQQTKYSEESIMAHKVKFSVPERELGKSDIEFSVRKDDRKFGTLKVSKGALVWVPRDHEHGYKIGWKKFDEFMTEEGNREN
;
A
#
# COMPACT_ATOMS: atom_id res chain seq x y z
N MET A 1 60.81 10.43 -51.74
CA MET A 1 60.08 11.60 -52.26
C MET A 1 60.19 12.75 -51.25
N ILE A 2 60.33 13.99 -51.73
CA ILE A 2 61.11 15.06 -51.05
C ILE A 2 60.51 16.45 -51.36
N VAL A 3 60.47 17.45 -50.47
CA VAL A 3 60.46 17.43 -48.99
C VAL A 3 59.99 18.80 -48.42
N ARG A 4 59.24 18.82 -47.29
CA ARG A 4 58.82 19.99 -46.46
C ARG A 4 57.86 21.02 -47.06
N LYS A 5 56.97 21.56 -46.20
CA LYS A 5 56.73 22.99 -45.83
C LYS A 5 55.26 23.19 -45.39
N THR A 6 54.95 23.56 -44.15
CA THR A 6 54.97 24.90 -43.48
C THR A 6 54.01 25.93 -44.06
N ALA A 7 53.21 26.56 -43.17
CA ALA A 7 52.25 27.64 -43.44
C ALA A 7 51.03 27.21 -44.31
N ALA A 8 49.91 27.93 -44.38
CA ALA A 8 49.60 29.29 -43.90
C ALA A 8 48.12 29.37 -43.44
N LEU A 9 47.78 30.25 -42.49
CA LEU A 9 46.95 31.47 -42.71
C LEU A 9 45.54 31.20 -43.27
N PHE A 10 44.46 31.46 -42.51
CA PHE A 10 43.89 32.74 -42.06
C PHE A 10 42.88 33.35 -43.06
N ALA A 11 41.80 33.88 -42.48
CA ALA A 11 40.78 34.78 -43.05
C ALA A 11 39.70 34.17 -43.99
N GLU A 12 38.56 34.86 -43.98
CA GLU A 12 37.34 34.66 -44.80
C GLU A 12 36.56 33.36 -44.49
N THR A 13 35.43 33.44 -43.79
CA THR A 13 34.25 34.18 -44.24
C THR A 13 33.47 34.85 -43.09
N LEU A 14 33.11 36.13 -43.26
CA LEU A 14 32.22 36.87 -42.36
C LEU A 14 30.74 36.57 -42.68
N ALA A 15 30.03 35.81 -41.85
CA ALA A 15 28.56 35.68 -41.95
C ALA A 15 27.88 35.08 -40.70
N ALA A 16 27.83 35.79 -39.56
CA ALA A 16 26.79 35.61 -38.51
C ALA A 16 26.95 36.62 -37.35
N ILE A 17 26.67 37.91 -37.59
CA ILE A 17 26.33 38.83 -36.49
C ILE A 17 24.85 38.64 -36.18
N ALA A 18 24.53 37.67 -35.31
CA ALA A 18 23.19 37.49 -34.73
C ALA A 18 23.29 36.66 -33.43
N ALA A 19 22.81 37.23 -32.31
CA ALA A 19 22.98 36.75 -30.94
C ALA A 19 24.46 36.71 -30.48
N GLY A 20 24.88 37.28 -29.34
CA GLY A 20 24.16 37.27 -28.07
C GLY A 20 24.43 35.92 -27.38
N SER A 21 25.18 35.81 -26.29
CA SER A 21 25.59 36.83 -25.31
C SER A 21 26.90 36.45 -24.61
N ARG A 22 27.43 37.40 -23.82
CA ARG A 22 28.72 37.31 -23.14
C ARG A 22 28.61 36.66 -21.75
N PHE A 23 29.71 35.99 -21.37
CA PHE A 23 30.28 35.96 -20.01
C PHE A 23 29.67 35.09 -18.90
N ALA A 24 30.57 34.81 -17.94
CA ALA A 24 30.37 34.36 -16.57
C ALA A 24 29.93 32.90 -16.33
N SER A 25 30.93 32.06 -16.09
CA SER A 25 30.80 30.85 -15.29
C SER A 25 30.48 31.23 -13.83
N ASP A 26 29.20 31.20 -13.47
CA ASP A 26 28.77 31.37 -12.08
C ASP A 26 28.82 30.02 -11.34
N THR A 27 29.93 29.80 -10.63
CA THR A 27 30.03 28.71 -9.66
C THR A 27 29.21 29.06 -8.42
N ASN A 28 28.33 28.14 -8.00
CA ASN A 28 27.49 28.17 -6.80
C ASN A 28 26.01 28.60 -6.99
N ARG A 29 25.26 27.81 -7.77
CA ARG A 29 23.88 27.49 -7.38
C ARG A 29 23.91 26.29 -6.44
N PRO A 30 23.45 26.40 -5.17
CA PRO A 30 23.13 25.22 -4.39
C PRO A 30 21.96 24.50 -5.10
N ASN A 31 22.25 23.35 -5.73
CA ASN A 31 21.21 22.53 -6.32
C ASN A 31 20.24 22.09 -5.22
N GLN A 32 18.96 22.33 -5.44
CA GLN A 32 17.87 22.07 -4.50
C GLN A 32 17.53 20.57 -4.43
N GLN A 33 18.53 19.72 -4.24
CA GLN A 33 18.37 18.31 -3.90
C GLN A 33 17.96 18.12 -2.42
N THR A 34 17.33 19.13 -1.82
CA THR A 34 16.66 19.05 -0.53
C THR A 34 15.23 18.58 -0.71
N LYS A 35 14.78 17.71 0.21
CA LYS A 35 13.38 17.59 0.64
C LYS A 35 12.33 16.87 -0.21
N TYR A 36 12.71 15.97 -1.12
CA TYR A 36 11.85 14.81 -1.41
C TYR A 36 11.92 13.78 -0.27
N SER A 37 11.51 14.20 0.92
CA SER A 37 11.48 13.39 2.15
C SER A 37 10.39 13.80 3.16
N GLU A 38 9.52 14.76 2.83
CA GLU A 38 8.47 15.27 3.74
C GLU A 38 7.05 15.26 3.17
N GLU A 39 6.85 14.87 1.90
CA GLU A 39 5.66 14.12 1.51
C GLU A 39 6.00 12.61 1.68
N SER A 40 6.17 12.08 2.89
CA SER A 40 5.03 11.82 3.80
C SER A 40 3.68 12.19 3.19
N ILE A 41 3.31 11.49 2.09
CA ILE A 41 1.92 11.40 1.64
C ILE A 41 1.11 11.13 2.90
N MET A 42 0.34 12.14 3.32
CA MET A 42 -0.40 12.15 4.57
C MET A 42 -1.39 11.00 4.54
N ALA A 43 -0.97 9.83 5.03
CA ALA A 43 -1.68 8.58 4.84
C ALA A 43 -3.10 8.75 5.37
N HIS A 44 -4.04 8.95 4.44
CA HIS A 44 -5.37 9.38 4.79
C HIS A 44 -5.96 8.33 5.73
N LYS A 45 -6.37 8.75 6.93
CA LYS A 45 -6.91 7.86 7.95
C LYS A 45 -8.32 7.45 7.56
N VAL A 46 -8.43 6.60 6.55
CA VAL A 46 -9.67 6.03 6.06
C VAL A 46 -10.23 5.14 7.18
N LYS A 47 -11.29 5.61 7.81
CA LYS A 47 -12.14 4.82 8.68
C LYS A 47 -13.32 4.32 7.84
N PHE A 48 -13.65 3.04 7.95
CA PHE A 48 -14.91 2.51 7.45
C PHE A 48 -15.71 1.98 8.63
N SER A 49 -17.01 2.24 8.63
CA SER A 49 -17.98 1.45 9.37
C SER A 49 -18.70 0.56 8.36
N VAL A 50 -19.06 -0.65 8.76
CA VAL A 50 -20.06 -1.43 8.02
C VAL A 50 -21.42 -0.97 8.56
N PRO A 51 -22.30 -0.36 7.74
CA PRO A 51 -23.64 -0.01 8.20
C PRO A 51 -24.37 -1.27 8.64
N GLU A 52 -25.18 -1.15 9.68
CA GLU A 52 -26.03 -2.26 10.13
C GLU A 52 -26.89 -2.75 8.97
N ARG A 53 -26.88 -4.07 8.77
CA ARG A 53 -27.63 -4.75 7.74
C ARG A 53 -28.14 -6.05 8.32
N GLU A 54 -29.39 -6.39 8.00
CA GLU A 54 -29.87 -7.73 8.25
C GLU A 54 -28.97 -8.75 7.53
N LEU A 55 -28.57 -9.79 8.27
CA LEU A 55 -28.11 -11.04 7.67
C LEU A 55 -29.15 -11.52 6.65
N GLY A 56 -28.72 -11.83 5.43
CA GLY A 56 -29.61 -12.29 4.37
C GLY A 56 -30.02 -13.76 4.55
N LYS A 57 -30.19 -14.46 3.42
CA LYS A 57 -30.29 -15.94 3.41
C LYS A 57 -28.94 -16.65 3.63
N SER A 58 -27.85 -15.88 3.67
CA SER A 58 -26.47 -16.38 3.75
C SER A 58 -25.83 -15.99 5.07
N ASP A 59 -24.94 -16.84 5.55
CA ASP A 59 -24.15 -16.61 6.76
C ASP A 59 -23.07 -15.53 6.52
N ILE A 60 -22.68 -14.81 7.57
CA ILE A 60 -21.41 -14.08 7.60
C ILE A 60 -20.32 -15.08 8.01
N GLU A 61 -19.26 -15.19 7.21
CA GLU A 61 -18.12 -16.07 7.51
C GLU A 61 -16.89 -15.29 7.97
N PHE A 62 -16.37 -15.64 9.15
CA PHE A 62 -15.12 -15.13 9.70
C PHE A 62 -14.03 -16.21 9.58
N SER A 63 -12.98 -15.94 8.80
CA SER A 63 -11.79 -16.79 8.74
C SER A 63 -10.86 -16.47 9.91
N VAL A 64 -10.97 -17.22 11.01
CA VAL A 64 -10.14 -17.02 12.21
C VAL A 64 -8.75 -17.62 11.99
N ARG A 65 -7.71 -16.86 12.31
CA ARG A 65 -6.30 -17.26 12.19
C ARG A 65 -5.59 -17.19 13.54
N LYS A 66 -4.61 -18.06 13.72
CA LYS A 66 -3.66 -18.08 14.85
C LYS A 66 -2.27 -18.42 14.30
N ASP A 67 -1.25 -17.66 14.69
CA ASP A 67 0.15 -17.84 14.26
C ASP A 67 0.26 -18.03 12.73
N ASP A 68 -0.28 -17.06 11.99
CA ASP A 68 -0.45 -17.01 10.53
C ASP A 68 -1.19 -18.18 9.86
N ARG A 69 -1.67 -19.16 10.63
CA ARG A 69 -2.38 -20.34 10.12
C ARG A 69 -3.89 -20.18 10.34
N LYS A 70 -4.70 -20.71 9.42
CA LYS A 70 -6.16 -20.79 9.62
C LYS A 70 -6.43 -21.68 10.83
N PHE A 71 -7.16 -21.17 11.81
CA PHE A 71 -7.61 -21.93 12.98
C PHE A 71 -8.99 -22.57 12.70
N GLY A 72 -9.87 -21.82 12.04
CA GLY A 72 -11.15 -22.31 11.54
C GLY A 72 -11.93 -21.22 10.81
N THR A 73 -13.17 -21.53 10.45
CA THR A 73 -14.17 -20.58 9.96
C THR A 73 -15.34 -20.56 10.94
N LEU A 74 -15.66 -19.39 11.49
CA LEU A 74 -16.92 -19.16 12.21
C LEU A 74 -17.96 -18.63 11.23
N LYS A 75 -19.10 -19.31 11.10
CA LYS A 75 -20.26 -18.83 10.34
C LYS A 75 -21.33 -18.33 11.31
N VAL A 76 -21.89 -17.16 11.02
CA VAL A 76 -22.92 -16.51 11.83
C VAL A 76 -24.18 -16.31 10.97
N SER A 77 -25.29 -16.89 11.42
CA SER A 77 -26.58 -16.90 10.71
C SER A 77 -27.71 -16.36 11.59
N LYS A 78 -28.90 -16.12 11.02
CA LYS A 78 -30.08 -15.76 11.83
C LYS A 78 -30.45 -16.83 12.88
N GLY A 79 -30.16 -18.11 12.64
CA GLY A 79 -30.62 -19.21 13.50
C GLY A 79 -29.56 -19.86 14.39
N ALA A 80 -28.27 -19.73 14.04
CA ALA A 80 -27.19 -20.47 14.69
C ALA A 80 -25.80 -19.90 14.37
N LEU A 81 -24.84 -20.30 15.20
CA LEU A 81 -23.40 -20.23 14.95
C LEU A 81 -22.93 -21.61 14.43
N VAL A 82 -21.97 -21.61 13.50
CA VAL A 82 -21.29 -22.84 13.04
C VAL A 82 -19.79 -22.64 13.08
N TRP A 83 -19.07 -23.47 13.85
CA TRP A 83 -17.61 -23.50 13.85
C TRP A 83 -17.10 -24.64 12.98
N VAL A 84 -16.35 -24.31 11.92
CA VAL A 84 -15.64 -25.28 11.06
C VAL A 84 -14.15 -25.22 11.38
N PRO A 85 -13.58 -26.21 12.11
CA PRO A 85 -12.14 -26.28 12.32
C PRO A 85 -11.37 -26.33 11.00
N ARG A 86 -10.10 -25.94 11.02
CA ARG A 86 -9.23 -25.89 9.82
C ARG A 86 -9.33 -27.16 8.95
N ASP A 87 -9.23 -28.32 9.58
CA ASP A 87 -8.99 -29.61 8.94
C ASP A 87 -10.24 -30.50 9.00
N HIS A 88 -11.43 -29.90 8.91
CA HIS A 88 -12.72 -30.60 8.95
C HIS A 88 -13.61 -30.16 7.79
N GLU A 89 -14.30 -31.12 7.17
CA GLU A 89 -15.31 -30.86 6.12
C GLU A 89 -16.63 -30.36 6.70
N HIS A 90 -16.95 -30.73 7.94
CA HIS A 90 -18.20 -30.39 8.61
C HIS A 90 -17.95 -29.58 9.88
N GLY A 91 -18.84 -28.62 10.15
CA GLY A 91 -18.77 -27.75 11.31
C GLY A 91 -19.73 -28.14 12.44
N TYR A 92 -19.38 -27.73 13.65
CA TYR A 92 -20.20 -27.87 14.85
C TYR A 92 -21.19 -26.71 14.92
N LYS A 93 -22.48 -27.02 14.99
CA LYS A 93 -23.57 -26.04 15.00
C LYS A 93 -24.16 -25.87 16.40
N ILE A 94 -24.28 -24.63 16.86
CA ILE A 94 -24.95 -24.28 18.12
C ILE A 94 -26.01 -23.20 17.87
N GLY A 95 -27.21 -23.38 18.41
CA GLY A 95 -28.28 -22.37 18.33
C GLY A 95 -28.07 -21.26 19.36
N TRP A 96 -28.52 -20.04 19.05
CA TRP A 96 -28.25 -18.84 19.86
C TRP A 96 -28.53 -19.00 21.36
N LYS A 97 -29.66 -19.61 21.76
CA LYS A 97 -29.96 -19.86 23.18
C LYS A 97 -28.91 -20.74 23.87
N LYS A 98 -28.47 -21.84 23.23
CA LYS A 98 -27.44 -22.73 23.79
C LYS A 98 -26.06 -22.07 23.83
N PHE A 99 -25.80 -21.13 22.93
CA PHE A 99 -24.58 -20.35 22.94
C PHE A 99 -24.57 -19.33 24.07
N ASP A 100 -25.70 -18.66 24.32
CA ASP A 100 -25.90 -17.76 25.47
C ASP A 100 -25.72 -18.50 26.81
N GLU A 101 -26.34 -19.67 26.96
CA GLU A 101 -26.15 -20.60 28.09
C GLU A 101 -24.65 -20.95 28.25
N PHE A 102 -24.02 -21.50 27.21
CA PHE A 102 -22.60 -21.89 27.22
C PHE A 102 -21.64 -20.74 27.57
N MET A 103 -21.83 -19.54 26.98
CA MET A 103 -20.98 -18.39 27.24
C MET A 103 -21.21 -17.78 28.62
N THR A 104 -22.39 -17.98 29.22
CA THR A 104 -22.67 -17.57 30.60
C THR A 104 -22.06 -18.52 31.62
N GLU A 105 -21.99 -19.82 31.30
CA GLU A 105 -21.45 -20.87 32.18
C GLU A 105 -19.91 -20.98 32.11
N GLU A 106 -19.35 -21.02 30.89
CA GLU A 106 -17.93 -21.32 30.63
C GLU A 106 -17.11 -20.08 30.19
N GLY A 107 -17.77 -18.96 29.91
CA GLY A 107 -17.13 -17.74 29.43
C GLY A 107 -16.41 -16.97 30.54
N ASN A 108 -15.23 -16.44 30.23
CA ASN A 108 -14.57 -15.46 31.10
C ASN A 108 -15.21 -14.08 30.87
N ARG A 109 -15.50 -13.37 31.96
CA ARG A 109 -16.04 -12.01 31.91
C ARG A 109 -14.97 -11.02 31.48
N GLU A 110 -15.13 -10.43 30.30
CA GLU A 110 -14.36 -9.24 29.88
C GLU A 110 -14.90 -7.97 30.55
N ASN A 111 -14.02 -6.99 30.78
CA ASN A 111 -14.28 -5.69 31.41
C ASN A 111 -13.86 -4.55 30.48
#